data_AF-A0A3D2SDM5-F1
#
_entry.id   AF-A0A3D2SDM5-F1
#
_cell.length_a   1.000
_cell.length_b   1.000
_cell.length_c   1.000
_cell.angle_alpha   90.00
_cell.angle_beta   90.00
_cell.angle_gamma   90.00
#
_symmetry.space_group_name_H-M   'P 1'
#
loop_
_entity.id
_entity.type
_entity.pdbx_description
1 polymer ?
#
loop_
_entity_poly.entity_id
_entity_poly.type
_entity_poly.pdbx_seq_one_letter_code
_entity_poly.pdbx_strand_id
1 'polypeptide(L)'
;MYMKYRFLLLHILLLVSFGASAQLTVVINSYPEDTPFADDIYIAGNFNAWNPGNPDYILDPQPDGTRLLTFSPAAGTLAFKFTRGDWGTVEGNEFGGFLPDRNYTYAGGIDTVYFDILTWEDTGGPTSTAAWNVNIMS
;
A
#
# COMPACT_ATOMS: atom_id res chain seq x y z
N MET A 1 1.29 -6.25 -59.48
CA MET A 1 1.15 -5.02 -58.66
C MET A 1 0.57 -5.25 -57.25
N TYR A 2 0.45 -6.51 -56.75
CA TYR A 2 -0.16 -6.83 -55.43
C TYR A 2 0.84 -7.03 -54.27
N MET A 3 2.14 -6.93 -54.52
CA MET A 3 3.17 -7.27 -53.51
C MET A 3 3.40 -6.18 -52.45
N LYS A 4 3.01 -4.92 -52.73
CA LYS A 4 3.26 -3.76 -51.83
C LYS A 4 2.27 -3.69 -50.64
N TYR A 5 1.02 -4.10 -50.82
CA TYR A 5 0.01 -4.08 -49.75
C TYR A 5 0.17 -5.22 -48.72
N ARG A 6 0.82 -6.33 -49.10
CA ARG A 6 1.13 -7.45 -48.18
C ARG A 6 2.16 -7.04 -47.11
N PHE A 7 3.11 -6.18 -47.47
CA PHE A 7 4.06 -5.60 -46.51
C PHE A 7 3.39 -4.54 -45.61
N LEU A 8 2.46 -3.74 -46.14
CA LEU A 8 1.72 -2.73 -45.37
C LEU A 8 0.81 -3.37 -44.29
N LEU A 9 0.15 -4.49 -44.60
CA LEU A 9 -0.68 -5.26 -43.67
C LEU A 9 0.13 -5.89 -42.51
N LEU A 10 1.38 -6.30 -42.75
CA LEU A 10 2.28 -6.84 -41.73
C LEU A 10 2.77 -5.79 -40.72
N HIS A 11 2.94 -4.54 -41.14
CA HIS A 11 3.36 -3.44 -40.25
C HIS A 11 2.21 -2.95 -39.36
N ILE A 12 0.96 -3.04 -39.84
CA ILE A 12 -0.24 -2.72 -39.06
C ILE A 12 -0.50 -3.79 -37.99
N LEU A 13 -0.15 -5.06 -38.26
CA LEU A 13 -0.29 -6.14 -37.28
C LEU A 13 0.75 -6.09 -36.14
N LEU A 14 1.90 -5.45 -36.36
CA LEU A 14 2.97 -5.33 -35.35
C LEU A 14 2.73 -4.19 -34.34
N LEU A 15 1.86 -3.23 -34.68
CA LEU A 15 1.50 -2.09 -33.83
C LEU A 15 0.40 -2.42 -32.81
N VAL A 16 -0.26 -3.59 -32.93
CA VAL A 16 -1.24 -4.10 -31.95
C VAL A 16 -0.54 -4.98 -30.90
N SER A 17 0.66 -4.59 -30.49
CA SER A 17 1.28 -5.12 -29.28
C SER A 17 0.45 -4.57 -28.11
N PHE A 18 -0.58 -5.33 -27.74
CA PHE A 18 -1.47 -5.03 -26.63
C PHE A 18 -0.62 -4.95 -25.35
N GLY A 19 -0.31 -3.73 -24.92
CA GLY A 19 0.35 -3.48 -23.65
C GLY A 19 -0.60 -3.85 -22.53
N ALA A 20 -0.56 -5.11 -22.08
CA ALA A 20 -1.14 -5.47 -20.80
C ALA A 20 -0.28 -4.81 -19.71
N SER A 21 -0.70 -3.64 -19.25
CA SER A 21 -0.09 -3.01 -18.07
C SER A 21 -0.40 -3.88 -16.86
N ALA A 22 0.64 -4.47 -16.26
CA ALA A 22 0.53 -5.07 -14.94
C ALA A 22 0.34 -3.94 -13.92
N GLN A 23 -0.75 -3.96 -13.16
CA GLN A 23 -1.13 -2.91 -12.25
C GLN A 23 -1.70 -3.53 -10.97
N LEU A 24 -1.04 -3.25 -9.86
CA LEU A 24 -1.49 -3.61 -8.52
C LEU A 24 -2.13 -2.39 -7.88
N THR A 25 -3.36 -2.53 -7.41
CA THR A 25 -4.01 -1.53 -6.55
C THR A 25 -3.99 -2.02 -5.12
N VAL A 26 -3.38 -1.25 -4.23
CA VAL A 26 -3.41 -1.46 -2.78
C VAL A 26 -4.46 -0.54 -2.20
N VAL A 27 -5.42 -1.10 -1.46
CA VAL A 27 -6.51 -0.37 -0.81
C VAL A 27 -6.39 -0.56 0.69
N ILE A 28 -6.49 0.53 1.45
CA ILE A 28 -6.68 0.53 2.89
C ILE A 28 -8.19 0.72 3.15
N ASN A 29 -8.82 -0.29 3.71
CA ASN A 29 -10.24 -0.27 4.06
C ASN A 29 -10.50 0.50 5.36
N SER A 30 -9.60 0.34 6.34
CA SER A 30 -9.70 1.03 7.62
C SER A 30 -8.33 1.35 8.20
N TYR A 31 -8.28 2.43 8.96
CA TYR A 31 -7.12 2.90 9.70
C TYR A 31 -7.58 3.60 10.99
N PRO A 32 -6.71 3.76 12.00
CA PRO A 32 -7.11 4.28 13.32
C PRO A 32 -7.70 5.69 13.27
N GLU A 33 -8.73 5.98 14.07
CA GLU A 33 -9.35 7.33 14.11
C GLU A 33 -8.40 8.44 14.61
N ASP A 34 -7.40 8.07 15.40
CA ASP A 34 -6.33 8.94 15.89
C ASP A 34 -5.24 9.20 14.84
N THR A 35 -5.39 8.67 13.63
CA THR A 35 -4.56 9.05 12.47
C THR A 35 -4.74 10.55 12.23
N PRO A 36 -3.70 11.39 12.42
CA PRO A 36 -3.82 12.83 12.21
C PRO A 36 -4.31 13.12 10.79
N PHE A 37 -5.37 13.92 10.67
CA PHE A 37 -6.06 14.18 9.40
C PHE A 37 -5.14 14.76 8.30
N ALA A 38 -4.02 15.36 8.68
CA ALA A 38 -3.04 15.95 7.78
C ALA A 38 -2.01 14.94 7.23
N ASP A 39 -2.00 13.71 7.72
CA ASP A 39 -0.94 12.77 7.38
C ASP A 39 -1.31 11.95 6.14
N ASP A 40 -0.43 12.02 5.14
CA ASP A 40 -0.38 11.09 4.03
C ASP A 40 -0.02 9.69 4.57
N ILE A 41 -0.63 8.66 4.00
CA ILE A 41 -0.23 7.28 4.26
C ILE A 41 0.59 6.81 3.08
N TYR A 42 1.78 6.29 3.38
CA TYR A 42 2.73 5.79 2.41
C TYR A 42 2.84 4.27 2.52
N ILE A 43 3.22 3.64 1.42
CA ILE A 43 3.67 2.24 1.42
C ILE A 43 5.18 2.18 1.19
N ALA A 44 5.91 1.52 2.08
CA ALA A 44 7.36 1.35 2.01
C ALA A 44 7.70 -0.13 1.94
N GLY A 45 8.49 -0.53 0.95
CA GLY A 45 8.78 -1.93 0.72
C GLY A 45 9.95 -2.16 -0.22
N ASN A 46 10.20 -3.43 -0.53
CA ASN A 46 11.27 -3.83 -1.44
C ASN A 46 11.18 -3.17 -2.84
N PHE A 47 9.99 -2.83 -3.31
CA PHE A 47 9.74 -2.18 -4.60
C PHE A 47 10.09 -0.68 -4.63
N ASN A 48 10.27 -0.02 -3.48
CA ASN A 48 10.65 1.39 -3.40
C ASN A 48 11.90 1.64 -2.52
N ALA A 49 12.73 0.60 -2.36
CA ALA A 49 13.93 0.61 -1.54
C ALA A 49 13.68 0.97 -0.06
N TRP A 50 12.51 0.60 0.48
CA TRP A 50 12.13 0.87 1.88
C TRP A 50 12.17 2.36 2.24
N ASN A 51 11.75 3.23 1.32
CA ASN A 51 11.64 4.66 1.59
C ASN A 51 10.24 4.98 2.19
N PRO A 52 10.14 5.35 3.49
CA PRO A 52 8.87 5.58 4.16
C PRO A 52 8.13 6.83 3.70
N GLY A 53 8.83 7.82 3.15
CA GLY A 53 8.26 9.10 2.73
C GLY A 53 8.31 9.31 1.23
N ASN A 54 8.29 8.24 0.43
CA ASN A 54 8.38 8.38 -1.03
C ASN A 54 7.05 8.91 -1.61
N PRO A 55 7.02 10.13 -2.19
CA PRO A 55 5.78 10.74 -2.68
C PRO A 55 5.12 9.96 -3.83
N ASP A 56 5.87 9.14 -4.56
CA ASP A 56 5.33 8.28 -5.63
C ASP A 56 4.51 7.09 -5.08
N TYR A 57 4.51 6.90 -3.75
CA TYR A 57 3.89 5.77 -3.05
C TYR A 57 2.92 6.22 -1.95
N ILE A 58 2.32 7.40 -2.10
CA ILE A 58 1.22 7.91 -1.26
C ILE A 58 -0.09 7.24 -1.65
N LEU A 59 -0.89 6.84 -0.67
CA LEU A 59 -2.25 6.36 -0.90
C LEU A 59 -3.24 7.54 -0.94
N ASP A 60 -3.88 7.70 -2.09
CA ASP A 60 -4.86 8.74 -2.37
C ASP A 60 -6.17 8.50 -1.60
N PRO A 61 -6.69 9.50 -0.86
CA PRO A 61 -7.96 9.39 -0.16
C PRO A 61 -9.13 9.31 -1.13
N GLN A 62 -10.08 8.44 -0.83
CA GLN A 62 -11.28 8.22 -1.63
C GLN A 62 -12.54 8.79 -0.94
N PRO A 63 -13.60 9.13 -1.70
CA PRO A 63 -14.84 9.67 -1.12
C PRO A 63 -15.57 8.73 -0.15
N ASP A 64 -15.30 7.43 -0.19
CA ASP A 64 -15.88 6.41 0.68
C ASP A 64 -15.09 6.20 1.99
N GLY A 65 -14.02 6.97 2.20
CA GLY A 65 -13.15 6.90 3.37
C GLY A 65 -11.97 5.93 3.23
N THR A 66 -11.91 5.13 2.17
CA THR A 66 -10.75 4.28 1.87
C THR A 66 -9.57 5.12 1.36
N ARG A 67 -8.38 4.53 1.35
CA ARG A 67 -7.21 5.11 0.65
C ARG A 67 -6.64 4.08 -0.32
N LEU A 68 -6.22 4.50 -1.51
CA LEU A 68 -5.65 3.57 -2.49
C LEU A 68 -4.39 4.11 -3.16
N LEU A 69 -3.48 3.21 -3.51
CA LEU A 69 -2.37 3.47 -4.41
C LEU A 69 -2.40 2.43 -5.52
N THR A 70 -2.22 2.89 -6.75
CA THR A 70 -2.12 2.02 -7.91
C THR A 70 -0.75 2.16 -8.57
N PHE A 71 0.00 1.06 -8.65
CA PHE A 71 1.37 1.05 -9.20
C PHE A 71 1.68 -0.27 -9.94
N SER A 72 2.85 -0.35 -10.57
CA SER A 72 3.25 -1.49 -11.41
C SER A 72 4.50 -2.21 -10.89
N PRO A 73 4.41 -3.00 -9.80
CA PRO A 73 5.54 -3.78 -9.32
C PRO A 73 5.85 -4.95 -10.25
N ALA A 74 7.08 -5.48 -10.16
CA ALA A 74 7.40 -6.77 -10.75
C ALA A 74 6.65 -7.91 -10.04
N ALA A 75 6.33 -8.98 -10.77
CA ALA A 75 5.80 -10.19 -10.16
C ALA A 75 6.81 -10.77 -9.16
N GLY A 76 6.31 -11.26 -8.03
CA GLY A 76 7.14 -11.77 -6.92
C GLY A 76 6.55 -11.44 -5.55
N THR A 77 7.33 -11.70 -4.51
CA THR A 77 6.95 -11.35 -3.14
C THR A 77 7.25 -9.89 -2.86
N LEU A 78 6.20 -9.13 -2.55
CA LEU A 78 6.27 -7.76 -2.05
C LEU A 78 6.31 -7.82 -0.53
N ALA A 79 7.42 -7.38 0.04
CA ALA A 79 7.55 -7.16 1.48
C ALA A 79 7.44 -5.65 1.74
N PHE A 80 6.53 -5.24 2.62
CA PHE A 80 6.22 -3.83 2.82
C PHE A 80 5.57 -3.54 4.17
N LYS A 81 5.50 -2.25 4.49
CA LYS A 81 4.82 -1.66 5.65
C LYS A 81 4.13 -0.36 5.25
N PHE A 82 3.10 0.02 6.00
CA PHE A 82 2.49 1.34 5.93
C PHE A 82 3.15 2.30 6.93
N THR A 83 3.31 3.56 6.53
CA THR A 83 3.87 4.61 7.38
C THR A 83 3.16 5.94 7.13
N ARG A 84 3.36 6.92 8.03
CA ARG A 84 2.96 8.32 7.81
C ARG A 84 4.14 9.22 7.40
N GLY A 85 5.06 8.67 6.61
CA GLY A 85 6.19 9.40 6.02
C GLY A 85 7.54 9.15 6.70
N ASP A 86 7.55 8.56 7.89
CA ASP A 86 8.76 8.19 8.61
C ASP A 86 8.60 6.85 9.37
N TRP A 87 9.70 6.15 9.62
CA TRP A 87 9.71 4.90 10.39
C TRP A 87 9.25 5.06 11.84
N GLY A 88 9.42 6.24 12.44
CA GLY A 88 8.85 6.56 13.74
C GLY A 88 7.33 6.57 13.75
N THR A 89 6.68 6.63 12.58
CA THR A 89 5.22 6.65 12.41
C THR A 89 4.71 5.43 11.62
N VAL A 90 5.41 4.30 11.77
CA VAL A 90 5.07 3.04 11.10
C VAL A 90 3.82 2.40 11.72
N GLU A 91 3.10 1.62 10.93
CA GLU A 91 1.99 0.80 11.44
C GLU A 91 2.44 -0.15 12.55
N GLY A 92 1.56 -0.29 13.56
CA GLY A 92 1.75 -1.21 14.68
C GLY A 92 0.76 -2.37 14.66
N ASN A 93 0.99 -3.32 15.57
CA ASN A 93 0.07 -4.41 15.87
C ASN A 93 -1.16 -3.90 16.65
N GLU A 94 -2.08 -4.77 17.07
CA GLU A 94 -3.30 -4.37 17.80
C GLU A 94 -3.05 -3.58 19.10
N PHE A 95 -1.84 -3.63 19.65
CA PHE A 95 -1.42 -2.92 20.85
C PHE A 95 -0.52 -1.70 20.58
N GLY A 96 -0.28 -1.33 19.32
CA GLY A 96 0.66 -0.27 18.94
C GLY A 96 2.13 -0.64 19.09
N GLY A 97 2.42 -1.93 19.20
CA GLY A 97 3.79 -2.42 19.20
C GLY A 97 4.23 -2.89 17.82
N PHE A 98 5.44 -3.44 17.76
CA PHE A 98 6.02 -3.99 16.54
C PHE A 98 5.06 -4.92 15.78
N LEU A 99 4.86 -4.61 14.50
CA LEU A 99 4.23 -5.49 13.51
C LEU A 99 5.31 -5.98 12.53
N PRO A 100 5.41 -7.27 12.20
CA PRO A 100 6.31 -7.73 11.13
C PRO A 100 5.92 -7.17 9.75
N ASP A 101 6.84 -7.23 8.79
CA ASP A 101 6.56 -6.82 7.41
C ASP A 101 5.40 -7.62 6.81
N ARG A 102 4.51 -6.92 6.12
CA ARG A 102 3.46 -7.53 5.32
C ARG A 102 4.09 -8.19 4.10
N ASN A 103 3.60 -9.37 3.75
CA ASN A 103 4.09 -10.12 2.61
C ASN A 103 2.93 -10.43 1.67
N TYR A 104 3.04 -9.99 0.42
CA TYR A 104 2.08 -10.27 -0.63
C TYR A 104 2.77 -10.88 -1.86
N THR A 105 2.32 -12.05 -2.30
CA THR A 105 2.85 -12.68 -3.52
C THR A 105 2.05 -12.23 -4.72
N TYR A 106 2.59 -11.28 -5.47
CA TYR A 106 1.97 -10.73 -6.66
C TYR A 106 2.31 -11.57 -7.89
N ALA A 107 1.29 -12.09 -8.57
CA ALA A 107 1.46 -12.93 -9.77
C ALA A 107 1.72 -12.12 -11.05
N GLY A 108 1.65 -10.79 -10.99
CA GLY A 108 1.58 -9.92 -12.17
C GLY A 108 0.14 -9.76 -12.69
N GLY A 109 -0.05 -8.90 -13.69
CA GLY A 109 -1.37 -8.63 -14.27
C GLY A 109 -2.12 -7.49 -13.57
N ILE A 110 -3.45 -7.46 -13.66
CA ILE A 110 -4.27 -6.47 -12.93
C ILE A 110 -4.78 -7.13 -11.66
N ASP A 111 -4.58 -6.48 -10.52
CA ASP A 111 -4.96 -7.04 -9.22
C ASP A 111 -5.29 -5.93 -8.21
N THR A 112 -6.10 -6.27 -7.21
CA THR A 112 -6.49 -5.36 -6.13
C THR A 112 -6.46 -6.08 -4.80
N VAL A 113 -5.71 -5.54 -3.85
CA VAL A 113 -5.52 -6.10 -2.51
C VAL A 113 -5.97 -5.10 -1.45
N TYR A 114 -6.50 -5.63 -0.36
CA TYR A 114 -7.10 -4.83 0.70
C TYR A 114 -6.38 -5.08 2.02
N PHE A 115 -6.16 -4.02 2.79
CA PHE A 115 -5.53 -4.07 4.10
C PHE A 115 -6.27 -3.18 5.10
N ASP A 116 -6.11 -3.52 6.37
CA ASP A 116 -6.49 -2.69 7.51
C ASP A 116 -5.23 -2.32 8.28
N ILE A 117 -5.12 -1.05 8.69
CA ILE A 117 -4.11 -0.57 9.62
C ILE A 117 -4.73 -0.55 11.01
N LEU A 118 -4.13 -1.29 11.94
CA LEU A 118 -4.72 -1.46 13.27
C LEU A 118 -4.38 -0.32 14.22
N THR A 119 -3.13 0.15 14.19
CA THR A 119 -2.57 1.18 15.07
C THR A 119 -1.32 1.81 14.41
N TRP A 120 -0.76 2.84 15.03
CA TRP A 120 0.57 3.37 14.73
C TRP A 120 1.51 3.19 15.93
N GLU A 121 2.79 2.93 15.69
CA GLU A 121 3.75 2.69 16.77
C GLU A 121 4.04 3.93 17.62
N ASP A 122 3.83 5.15 17.11
CA ASP A 122 4.01 6.41 17.85
C ASP A 122 2.80 6.82 18.69
N THR A 123 1.57 6.49 18.26
CA THR A 123 0.35 6.81 19.03
C THR A 123 -0.05 5.68 19.97
N GLY A 124 0.41 4.45 19.69
CA GLY A 124 0.09 3.25 20.46
C GLY A 124 -1.26 2.64 20.08
N GLY A 125 -1.56 1.45 20.62
CA GLY A 125 -2.91 0.87 20.53
C GLY A 125 -3.87 1.60 21.46
N PRO A 126 -5.18 1.30 21.42
CA PRO A 126 -6.16 1.94 22.29
C PRO A 126 -5.63 1.95 23.72
N THR A 127 -5.30 3.15 24.22
CA THR A 127 -4.78 3.35 25.58
C THR A 127 -5.86 2.90 26.54
N SER A 128 -5.75 1.66 27.02
CA SER A 128 -6.52 1.24 28.18
C SER A 128 -5.96 1.99 29.38
N THR A 129 -6.59 3.11 29.73
CA THR A 129 -6.37 3.86 30.98
C THR A 129 -6.86 3.11 32.23
N ALA A 130 -6.75 1.78 32.23
CA ALA A 130 -6.97 0.94 33.40
C ALA A 130 -5.73 0.05 33.58
N ALA A 131 -4.76 0.56 34.35
CA ALA A 131 -3.85 -0.34 35.03
C ALA A 131 -4.68 -1.32 35.87
N TRP A 132 -4.40 -2.62 35.78
CA TRP A 132 -5.08 -3.68 36.53
C TRP A 132 -4.73 -3.68 38.04
N ASN A 133 -4.35 -2.52 38.60
CA ASN A 133 -3.65 -2.44 39.89
C ASN A 133 -3.95 -1.16 40.70
N VAL A 134 -4.89 -0.29 40.31
CA VAL A 134 -5.18 0.90 41.12
C VAL A 134 -6.13 0.51 42.26
N ASN A 135 -5.56 0.12 43.41
CA ASN A 135 -6.29 -0.01 44.67
C ASN A 135 -5.92 1.19 45.55
N ILE A 136 -6.72 2.25 45.49
CA ILE A 136 -6.62 3.38 46.43
C ILE A 136 -7.27 2.89 47.72
N MET A 137 -6.45 2.40 48.65
CA MET A 137 -6.92 2.19 50.02
C MET A 137 -7.06 3.55 50.68
N SER A 138 -8.29 3.89 51.08
CA SER A 138 -8.61 5.00 51.99
C SER A 138 -8.10 4.72 53.40
#